data_AF-A0A522DIV8-F1
#
_entry.id   AF-A0A522DIV8-F1
#
_cell.length_a   1.000
_cell.length_b   1.000
_cell.length_c   1.000
_cell.angle_alpha   90.00
_cell.angle_beta   90.00
_cell.angle_gamma   90.00
#
_symmetry.space_group_name_H-M   'P 1'
#
loop_
_entity.id
_entity.type
_entity.pdbx_description
1 polymer ?
#
loop_
_entity_poly.entity_id
_entity_poly.type
_entity_poly.pdbx_seq_one_letter_code
_entity_poly.pdbx_strand_id
1 'polypeptide(L)'
;MESSAVAQPSCALPDEPDSARPRRRGKTLRRPKSSIRWKLLTTMIGLIVGLVVTLTAIELVLQKKSLENELGKRIDLMKASLLERGSGLSNLLLTQVENDVAAFNFSHITETLHNTINESPLLDYGILMNTDGVAFIHTSQPELQQEKLEDESSRYALAQQHLTHREYPALNVTEFI
;
A
#
# COMPACT_ATOMS: atom_id res chain seq x y z
N MET A 1 30.92 19.91 72.92
CA MET A 1 32.19 19.67 73.63
C MET A 1 31.98 18.48 74.56
N GLU A 2 33.01 17.68 74.83
CA GLU A 2 33.00 16.25 75.25
C GLU A 2 32.82 15.30 74.05
N SER A 3 33.81 14.61 73.47
CA SER A 3 35.12 14.08 73.91
C SER A 3 35.08 12.91 74.89
N SER A 4 34.93 11.68 74.38
CA SER A 4 36.03 10.68 74.39
C SER A 4 35.52 9.33 73.90
N ALA A 5 36.02 8.92 72.74
CA ALA A 5 35.85 7.61 72.16
C ALA A 5 37.05 6.71 72.50
N VAL A 6 36.71 5.59 73.13
CA VAL A 6 37.25 4.23 73.05
C VAL A 6 38.55 4.04 72.26
N ALA A 7 39.55 3.54 72.97
CA ALA A 7 40.76 2.89 72.47
C ALA A 7 40.48 1.47 71.97
N GLN A 8 41.17 1.03 70.90
CA GLN A 8 41.81 -0.29 70.80
C GLN A 8 42.80 -0.35 69.60
N PRO A 9 43.81 -1.24 69.65
CA PRO A 9 45.12 -1.02 69.01
C PRO A 9 45.53 -2.05 67.93
N SER A 10 46.73 -1.80 67.37
CA SER A 10 47.73 -2.79 66.91
C SER A 10 47.59 -3.29 65.46
N CYS A 11 48.36 -2.76 64.51
CA CYS A 11 49.77 -3.08 64.18
C CYS A 11 50.02 -4.52 63.70
N ALA A 12 50.18 -4.70 62.38
CA ALA A 12 51.26 -5.47 61.75
C ALA A 12 51.21 -5.32 60.21
N LEU A 13 52.23 -4.66 59.65
CA LEU A 13 52.76 -4.75 58.27
C LEU A 13 54.10 -5.52 58.37
N PRO A 14 54.81 -5.93 57.29
CA PRO A 14 54.50 -5.93 55.85
C PRO A 14 54.86 -7.27 55.16
N ASP A 15 54.67 -7.38 53.83
CA ASP A 15 55.73 -7.79 52.87
C ASP A 15 55.17 -7.99 51.44
N GLU A 16 55.77 -7.26 50.51
CA GLU A 16 55.68 -7.36 49.03
C GLU A 16 56.60 -8.50 48.52
N PRO A 17 56.82 -8.73 47.20
CA PRO A 17 55.92 -8.95 46.05
C PRO A 17 56.30 -10.26 45.30
N ASP A 18 55.42 -10.89 44.49
CA ASP A 18 55.91 -11.58 43.28
C ASP A 18 54.81 -11.93 42.25
N SER A 19 55.26 -11.84 41.01
CA SER A 19 54.71 -12.22 39.71
C SER A 19 53.81 -13.47 39.64
N ALA A 20 52.74 -13.37 38.82
CA ALA A 20 52.46 -14.30 37.70
C ALA A 20 51.05 -14.06 37.09
N ARG A 21 51.01 -13.51 35.86
CA ARG A 21 50.02 -13.94 34.84
C ARG A 21 50.43 -15.34 34.33
N PRO A 22 49.67 -16.07 33.47
CA PRO A 22 48.25 -15.99 33.05
C PRO A 22 47.55 -17.38 33.11
N ARG A 23 46.21 -17.48 32.98
CA ARG A 23 45.58 -18.68 32.37
C ARG A 23 44.36 -18.36 31.52
N ARG A 24 44.58 -18.36 30.19
CA ARG A 24 43.57 -18.61 29.16
C ARG A 24 42.83 -19.91 29.48
N ARG A 25 41.54 -19.84 29.83
CA ARG A 25 40.64 -21.00 29.81
C ARG A 25 40.31 -21.33 28.34
N GLY A 26 41.02 -22.31 27.79
CA GLY A 26 40.65 -22.94 26.54
C GLY A 26 39.27 -23.60 26.68
N LYS A 27 38.32 -23.18 25.84
CA LYS A 27 37.06 -23.90 25.64
C LYS A 27 37.42 -25.20 24.92
N THR A 28 37.42 -26.31 25.67
CA THR A 28 37.56 -27.65 25.10
C THR A 28 36.31 -27.96 24.30
N LEU A 29 36.42 -27.84 22.97
CA LEU A 29 35.48 -28.45 22.03
C LEU A 29 35.53 -29.97 22.26
N ARG A 30 34.57 -30.47 23.04
CA ARG A 30 34.34 -31.90 23.23
C ARG A 30 34.06 -32.53 21.86
N ARG A 31 35.05 -33.24 21.32
CA ARG A 31 34.87 -34.11 20.16
C ARG A 31 33.78 -35.14 20.50
N PRO A 32 32.68 -35.25 19.73
CA PRO A 32 31.72 -36.32 19.94
C PRO A 32 32.42 -37.64 19.60
N LYS A 33 32.68 -38.47 20.61
CA LYS A 33 33.07 -39.86 20.40
C LYS A 33 31.85 -40.54 19.77
N SER A 34 31.95 -40.87 18.48
CA SER A 34 30.88 -41.44 17.67
C SER A 34 30.46 -42.81 18.20
N SER A 35 29.49 -42.83 19.11
CA SER A 35 28.75 -44.02 19.49
C SER A 35 27.55 -44.16 18.56
N ILE A 36 27.09 -45.39 18.29
CA ILE A 36 25.88 -45.70 17.49
C ILE A 36 24.68 -44.82 17.89
N ARG A 37 24.60 -44.46 19.18
CA ARG A 37 23.56 -43.59 19.76
C ARG A 37 23.54 -42.18 19.17
N TRP A 38 24.70 -41.62 18.82
CA TRP A 38 24.78 -40.29 18.22
C TRP A 38 24.29 -40.30 16.77
N LYS A 39 24.59 -41.38 16.02
CA LYS A 39 24.07 -41.58 14.65
C LYS A 39 22.53 -41.64 14.65
N LEU A 40 21.94 -42.40 15.58
CA LEU A 40 20.48 -42.50 15.73
C LEU A 40 19.82 -41.17 16.10
N LEU A 41 20.43 -40.40 17.00
CA LEU A 41 19.93 -39.06 17.34
C LEU A 41 19.97 -38.11 16.15
N THR A 42 21.07 -38.11 15.38
CA THR A 42 21.18 -37.25 14.19
C THR A 42 20.17 -37.61 13.11
N THR A 43 19.88 -38.90 12.90
CA THR A 43 18.87 -39.31 11.91
C THR A 43 17.45 -38.94 12.34
N MET A 44 17.11 -39.07 13.63
CA MET A 44 15.78 -38.68 14.14
C MET A 44 15.58 -37.17 14.06
N ILE A 45 16.57 -36.38 14.49
CA ILE A 45 16.50 -34.92 14.39
C ILE A 45 16.41 -34.49 12.93
N GLY A 46 17.21 -35.09 12.05
CA GLY A 46 17.17 -34.79 10.61
C GLY A 46 15.80 -35.07 9.99
N LEU A 47 15.15 -36.18 10.35
CA LEU A 47 13.79 -36.50 9.90
C LEU A 47 12.76 -35.48 10.41
N ILE A 48 12.82 -35.10 11.68
CA ILE A 48 11.90 -34.11 12.26
C ILE A 48 12.09 -32.76 11.57
N VAL A 49 13.33 -32.28 11.42
CA VAL A 49 13.62 -31.01 10.74
C VAL A 49 13.16 -31.07 9.29
N GLY A 50 13.42 -32.17 8.58
CA GLY A 50 12.95 -32.35 7.20
C GLY A 50 11.43 -32.26 7.08
N LEU A 51 10.71 -32.93 7.97
CA LEU A 51 9.24 -32.90 8.01
C LEU A 51 8.71 -31.49 8.31
N VAL A 52 9.29 -30.80 9.30
CA VAL A 52 8.88 -29.42 9.63
C VAL A 52 9.09 -28.50 8.43
N VAL A 53 10.24 -28.58 7.76
CA VAL A 53 10.54 -27.75 6.59
C VAL A 53 9.57 -27.99 5.44
N THR A 54 9.20 -29.23 5.15
CA THR A 54 8.24 -29.53 4.07
C THR A 54 6.85 -29.02 4.40
N LEU A 55 6.38 -29.20 5.65
CA LEU A 55 5.08 -28.66 6.08
C LEU A 55 5.06 -27.13 5.99
N THR A 56 6.09 -26.46 6.51
CA THR A 56 6.19 -24.99 6.45
C THR A 56 6.24 -24.49 5.01
N ALA A 57 6.95 -25.17 4.11
CA ALA A 57 6.99 -24.80 2.70
C ALA A 57 5.58 -24.85 2.05
N ILE A 58 4.80 -25.89 2.37
CA ILE A 58 3.42 -26.03 1.88
C ILE A 58 2.53 -24.93 2.44
N GLU A 59 2.60 -24.67 3.75
CA GLU A 59 1.82 -23.62 4.42
C GLU A 59 2.09 -22.25 3.79
N LEU A 60 3.36 -21.92 3.53
CA LEU A 60 3.74 -20.65 2.88
C LEU A 60 3.16 -20.51 1.47
N VAL A 61 3.16 -21.58 0.68
CA VAL A 61 2.60 -21.55 -0.68
C VAL A 61 1.09 -21.35 -0.64
N LEU A 62 0.39 -22.05 0.25
CA LEU A 62 -1.06 -21.92 0.41
C LEU A 62 -1.46 -20.53 0.91
N GLN A 63 -0.72 -19.97 1.87
CA GLN A 63 -0.97 -18.62 2.37
C GLN A 63 -0.78 -17.57 1.28
N LYS A 64 0.31 -17.66 0.50
CA LYS A 64 0.54 -16.74 -0.62
C LYS A 64 -0.58 -16.80 -1.65
N LYS A 65 -0.98 -18.00 -2.06
CA LYS A 65 -2.06 -18.18 -3.03
C LYS A 65 -3.40 -17.63 -2.51
N SER A 66 -3.69 -17.80 -1.22
CA SER A 66 -4.90 -17.23 -0.61
C SER A 66 -4.86 -15.71 -0.62
N LEU A 67 -3.71 -15.13 -0.26
CA LEU A 67 -3.52 -13.69 -0.23
C LEU A 67 -3.65 -13.06 -1.62
N GLU A 68 -3.02 -13.66 -2.63
CA GLU A 68 -3.13 -13.21 -4.03
C GLU A 68 -4.57 -13.26 -4.53
N ASN A 69 -5.32 -14.31 -4.19
CA ASN A 69 -6.73 -14.45 -4.57
C ASN A 69 -7.62 -13.40 -3.87
N GLU A 70 -7.39 -13.13 -2.58
CA GLU A 70 -8.12 -12.09 -1.87
C GLU A 70 -7.80 -10.68 -2.39
N LEU A 71 -6.52 -10.42 -2.71
CA LEU A 71 -6.09 -9.17 -3.33
C LEU A 71 -6.75 -8.98 -4.68
N GLY A 72 -6.72 -10.00 -5.55
CA GLY A 72 -7.41 -9.98 -6.85
C GLY A 72 -8.89 -9.66 -6.69
N LYS A 73 -9.59 -10.36 -5.79
CA LYS A 73 -11.01 -10.08 -5.50
C LYS A 73 -11.26 -8.67 -5.00
N ARG A 74 -10.41 -8.14 -4.12
CA ARG A 74 -10.55 -6.75 -3.63
C ARG A 74 -10.34 -5.75 -4.76
N ILE A 75 -9.37 -5.99 -5.64
CA ILE A 75 -9.14 -5.14 -6.82
C ILE A 75 -10.35 -5.18 -7.74
N ASP A 76 -10.86 -6.37 -8.06
CA ASP A 76 -12.01 -6.53 -8.94
C ASP A 76 -13.28 -5.88 -8.35
N LEU A 77 -13.53 -6.06 -7.05
CA LEU A 77 -14.63 -5.40 -6.36
C LEU A 77 -14.47 -3.87 -6.34
N MET A 78 -13.25 -3.38 -6.13
CA MET A 78 -12.98 -1.95 -6.13
C MET A 78 -13.16 -1.34 -7.53
N LYS A 79 -12.69 -2.03 -8.58
CA LYS A 79 -12.93 -1.66 -9.97
C LYS A 79 -14.42 -1.64 -10.31
N ALA A 80 -15.16 -2.70 -9.96
CA ALA A 80 -16.60 -2.77 -10.17
C ALA A 80 -17.32 -1.63 -9.43
N SER A 81 -16.92 -1.33 -8.20
CA SER A 81 -17.47 -0.21 -7.44
C SER A 81 -17.16 1.14 -8.07
N LEU A 82 -16.00 1.33 -8.69
CA LEU A 82 -15.66 2.56 -9.41
C LEU A 82 -16.52 2.71 -10.67
N LEU A 83 -16.69 1.63 -11.43
CA LEU A 83 -17.55 1.62 -12.62
C LEU A 83 -19.01 1.93 -12.26
N GLU A 84 -19.55 1.28 -11.23
CA GLU A 84 -20.92 1.49 -10.77
C GLU A 84 -21.15 2.96 -10.36
N ARG A 85 -20.22 3.50 -9.56
CA ARG A 85 -20.31 4.89 -9.09
C ARG A 85 -20.13 5.90 -10.22
N GLY A 86 -19.14 5.71 -11.09
CA GLY A 86 -18.91 6.59 -12.23
C GLY A 86 -20.08 6.60 -13.20
N SER A 87 -20.60 5.43 -13.56
CA SER A 87 -21.80 5.31 -14.39
C SER A 87 -23.02 5.97 -13.75
N GLY A 88 -23.24 5.78 -12.45
CA GLY A 88 -24.33 6.43 -11.71
C GLY A 88 -24.21 7.95 -11.71
N LEU A 89 -23.01 8.48 -11.46
CA LEU A 89 -22.74 9.92 -11.47
C LEU A 89 -22.92 10.51 -12.87
N SER A 90 -22.39 9.86 -13.91
CA SER A 90 -22.54 10.35 -15.28
C SER A 90 -24.00 10.36 -15.73
N ASN A 91 -24.81 9.36 -15.37
CA ASN A 91 -26.25 9.36 -15.66
C ASN A 91 -27.00 10.50 -14.95
N LEU A 92 -26.65 10.76 -13.69
CA LEU A 92 -27.22 11.86 -12.92
C LEU A 92 -26.84 13.21 -13.53
N LEU A 93 -25.57 13.39 -13.87
CA LEU A 93 -25.07 14.60 -14.53
C LEU A 93 -25.71 14.78 -15.90
N LEU A 94 -25.84 13.73 -16.71
CA LEU A 94 -26.51 13.81 -18.01
C LEU A 94 -27.94 14.36 -17.86
N THR A 95 -28.73 13.78 -16.96
CA THR A 95 -30.12 14.20 -16.74
C THR A 95 -30.20 15.66 -16.26
N GLN A 96 -29.29 16.07 -15.37
CA GLN A 96 -29.25 17.43 -14.84
C GLN A 96 -28.80 18.45 -15.89
N VAL A 97 -27.75 18.12 -16.65
CA VAL A 97 -27.23 18.94 -17.76
C VAL A 97 -28.28 19.10 -18.85
N GLU A 98 -28.99 18.02 -19.24
CA GLU A 98 -30.07 18.12 -20.24
C GLU A 98 -31.15 19.12 -19.81
N ASN A 99 -31.56 19.06 -18.54
CA ASN A 99 -32.56 19.98 -17.99
C ASN A 99 -32.05 21.42 -17.96
N ASP A 100 -30.82 21.63 -17.49
CA ASP A 100 -30.22 22.96 -17.40
C ASP A 100 -29.93 23.57 -18.78
N VAL A 101 -29.53 22.77 -19.77
CA VAL A 101 -29.39 23.20 -21.17
C VAL A 101 -30.74 23.60 -21.75
N ALA A 102 -31.81 22.82 -21.50
CA ALA A 102 -33.16 23.17 -21.93
C ALA A 102 -33.67 24.46 -21.27
N ALA A 103 -33.23 24.74 -20.03
CA ALA A 103 -33.52 25.97 -19.30
C ALA A 103 -32.54 27.12 -19.61
N PHE A 104 -31.54 26.92 -20.48
CA PHE A 104 -30.46 27.87 -20.77
C PHE A 104 -29.66 28.32 -19.54
N ASN A 105 -29.53 27.46 -18.53
CA ASN A 105 -28.89 27.75 -17.25
C ASN A 105 -27.46 27.20 -17.16
N PHE A 106 -26.57 27.66 -18.04
CA PHE A 106 -25.18 27.18 -18.10
C PHE A 106 -24.37 27.47 -16.82
N SER A 107 -24.70 28.54 -16.08
CA SER A 107 -24.05 28.84 -14.80
C SER A 107 -24.28 27.76 -13.76
N HIS A 108 -25.50 27.21 -13.70
CA HIS A 108 -25.84 26.12 -12.78
C HIS A 108 -25.14 24.81 -13.14
N ILE A 109 -24.90 24.56 -14.43
CA ILE A 109 -24.12 23.40 -14.89
C ILE A 109 -22.68 23.49 -14.39
N THR A 110 -22.05 24.65 -14.54
CA THR A 110 -20.68 24.89 -14.07
C THR A 110 -20.56 24.70 -12.56
N GLU A 111 -21.50 25.26 -11.78
CA GLU A 111 -21.52 25.09 -10.33
C GLU A 111 -21.73 23.62 -9.92
N THR A 112 -22.70 22.95 -10.54
CA THR A 112 -22.99 21.52 -10.29
C THR A 112 -21.76 20.66 -10.58
N LEU A 113 -21.09 20.88 -11.71
CA LEU A 113 -19.92 20.11 -12.11
C LEU A 113 -18.75 20.33 -11.16
N HIS A 114 -18.48 21.60 -10.79
CA HIS A 114 -17.45 21.92 -9.79
C HIS A 114 -17.74 21.31 -8.42
N ASN A 115 -18.99 21.39 -7.95
CA ASN A 115 -19.38 20.80 -6.67
C ASN A 115 -19.24 19.27 -6.70
N THR A 116 -19.67 18.62 -7.78
CA THR A 116 -19.58 17.15 -7.93
C THR A 116 -18.13 16.65 -7.88
N ILE A 117 -17.21 17.38 -8.52
CA ILE A 117 -15.78 17.05 -8.53
C ILE A 117 -15.15 17.33 -7.14
N ASN A 118 -15.52 18.43 -6.50
CA ASN A 118 -15.00 18.76 -5.16
C ASN A 118 -15.52 17.80 -4.07
N GLU A 119 -16.75 17.31 -4.20
CA GLU A 119 -17.37 16.39 -3.25
C GLU A 119 -16.90 14.94 -3.40
N SER A 120 -16.44 14.56 -4.61
CA SER A 120 -15.99 13.20 -4.91
C SER A 120 -14.48 13.16 -5.14
N PRO A 121 -13.67 12.68 -4.17
CA PRO A 121 -12.23 12.55 -4.36
C PRO A 121 -11.82 11.48 -5.39
N LEU A 122 -12.80 10.79 -5.99
CA LEU A 122 -12.62 9.80 -7.04
C LEU A 122 -12.71 10.42 -8.45
N LEU A 123 -13.24 11.64 -8.56
CA LEU A 123 -13.33 12.38 -9.80
C LEU A 123 -12.17 13.38 -9.86
N ASP A 124 -11.36 13.28 -10.89
CA ASP A 124 -10.19 14.16 -11.06
C ASP A 124 -10.56 15.43 -11.84
N TYR A 125 -11.39 15.29 -12.88
CA TYR A 125 -11.84 16.41 -13.71
C TYR A 125 -13.17 16.09 -14.41
N GLY A 126 -13.78 17.12 -14.98
CA GLY A 126 -14.97 17.02 -15.82
C GLY A 126 -14.89 18.00 -16.98
N ILE A 127 -15.37 17.57 -18.13
CA ILE A 127 -15.40 18.36 -19.37
C ILE A 127 -16.83 18.33 -19.90
N LEU A 128 -17.38 19.51 -20.18
CA LEU A 128 -18.60 19.66 -20.97
C LEU A 128 -18.21 20.26 -22.32
N MET A 129 -18.52 19.57 -23.42
CA MET A 129 -18.23 20.03 -24.77
C MET A 129 -19.45 19.91 -25.68
N ASN A 130 -19.46 20.68 -26.78
CA ASN A 130 -20.50 20.58 -27.80
C ASN A 130 -20.19 19.49 -28.84
N THR A 131 -21.11 19.27 -29.77
CA THR A 131 -20.96 18.30 -30.87
C THR A 131 -19.82 18.63 -31.85
N ASP A 132 -19.31 19.85 -31.84
CA ASP A 132 -18.18 20.29 -32.67
C ASP A 132 -16.81 20.13 -31.97
N GLY A 133 -16.81 19.66 -30.72
CA GLY A 133 -15.59 19.50 -29.89
C GLY A 133 -15.16 20.77 -29.17
N VAL A 134 -16.00 21.79 -29.08
CA VAL A 134 -15.72 23.01 -28.33
C VAL A 134 -16.05 22.79 -26.86
N ALA A 135 -15.06 22.91 -25.98
CA ALA A 135 -15.27 22.78 -24.54
C ALA A 135 -15.97 24.01 -23.99
N PHE A 136 -17.14 23.84 -23.37
CA PHE A 136 -17.81 24.89 -22.61
C PHE A 136 -17.31 24.97 -21.18
N ILE A 137 -17.04 23.81 -20.58
CA ILE A 137 -16.55 23.72 -19.20
C ILE A 137 -15.39 22.74 -19.19
N HIS A 138 -14.29 23.14 -18.59
CA HIS A 138 -13.15 22.28 -18.31
C HIS A 138 -12.66 22.61 -16.92
N THR A 139 -12.81 21.67 -15.97
CA THR A 139 -12.58 21.97 -14.55
C THR A 139 -11.11 21.91 -14.14
N SER A 140 -10.29 21.10 -14.81
CA SER A 140 -8.84 21.01 -14.56
C SER A 140 -8.00 22.00 -15.37
N GLN A 141 -8.44 22.37 -16.58
CA GLN A 141 -7.74 23.33 -17.46
C GLN A 141 -8.72 24.40 -17.95
N PRO A 142 -9.02 25.42 -17.14
CA PRO A 142 -9.92 26.51 -17.52
C PRO A 142 -9.48 27.27 -18.78
N GLU A 143 -8.18 27.26 -19.10
CA GLU A 143 -7.61 27.84 -20.30
C GLU A 143 -8.09 27.20 -21.61
N LEU A 144 -8.56 25.95 -21.58
CA LEU A 144 -9.09 25.24 -22.74
C LEU A 144 -10.59 25.51 -22.95
N GLN A 145 -11.22 26.35 -22.13
CA GLN A 145 -12.63 26.72 -22.30
C GLN A 145 -12.80 27.59 -23.55
N GLN A 146 -13.85 27.30 -24.31
CA GLN A 146 -14.16 27.86 -25.62
C GLN A 146 -13.15 27.51 -26.72
N GLU A 147 -12.20 26.63 -26.43
CA GLU A 147 -11.29 26.07 -27.42
C GLU A 147 -11.82 24.75 -27.97
N LYS A 148 -11.40 24.42 -29.19
CA LYS A 148 -11.68 23.13 -29.80
C LYS A 148 -10.67 22.12 -29.29
N LEU A 149 -11.16 21.09 -28.61
CA LEU A 149 -10.35 20.00 -28.10
C LEU A 149 -10.01 19.03 -29.24
N GLU A 150 -8.72 18.90 -29.57
CA GLU A 150 -8.22 18.05 -30.66
C GLU A 150 -7.48 16.79 -30.17
N ASP A 151 -7.45 16.58 -28.86
CA ASP A 151 -6.85 15.42 -28.21
C ASP A 151 -7.57 14.11 -28.58
N GLU A 152 -6.86 13.00 -28.43
CA GLU A 152 -7.39 11.68 -28.78
C GLU A 152 -8.62 11.30 -27.94
N SER A 153 -8.65 11.70 -26.66
CA SER A 153 -9.79 11.53 -25.74
C SER A 153 -11.02 12.27 -26.25
N SER A 154 -10.91 13.57 -26.56
CA SER A 154 -12.03 14.35 -27.09
C SER A 154 -12.53 13.85 -28.44
N ARG A 155 -11.63 13.40 -29.33
CA ARG A 155 -12.05 12.79 -30.61
C ARG A 155 -12.79 11.48 -30.40
N TYR A 156 -12.36 10.67 -29.43
CA TYR A 156 -13.08 9.46 -29.05
C TYR A 156 -14.44 9.80 -28.45
N ALA A 157 -14.52 10.79 -27.57
CA ALA A 157 -15.76 11.24 -26.94
C ALA A 157 -16.81 11.72 -27.95
N LEU A 158 -16.39 12.52 -28.94
CA LEU A 158 -17.26 13.02 -30.02
C LEU A 158 -17.83 11.91 -30.91
N ALA A 159 -17.18 10.76 -30.99
CA ALA A 159 -17.66 9.63 -31.77
C ALA A 159 -18.76 8.84 -31.04
N GLN A 160 -19.01 9.11 -29.75
CA GLN A 160 -19.97 8.38 -28.93
C GLN A 160 -21.30 9.11 -28.89
N GLN A 161 -22.39 8.35 -29.02
CA GLN A 161 -23.77 8.85 -28.91
C GLN A 161 -24.48 8.33 -27.65
N HIS A 162 -23.82 7.44 -26.91
CA HIS A 162 -24.36 6.78 -25.73
C HIS A 162 -23.31 6.81 -24.63
N LEU A 163 -23.79 6.85 -23.38
CA LEU A 163 -22.93 6.82 -22.21
C LEU A 163 -21.99 5.61 -22.28
N THR A 164 -20.69 5.89 -22.26
CA THR A 164 -19.65 4.89 -22.36
C THR A 164 -18.49 5.23 -21.44
N HIS A 165 -17.50 4.36 -21.38
CA HIS A 165 -16.28 4.62 -20.65
C HIS A 165 -15.06 4.13 -21.43
N ARG A 166 -13.92 4.74 -21.17
CA ARG A 166 -12.62 4.34 -21.69
C ARG A 166 -11.64 4.13 -20.55
N GLU A 167 -11.06 2.95 -20.50
CA GLU A 167 -10.00 2.65 -19.54
C GLU A 167 -8.63 3.01 -20.12
N TYR A 168 -7.78 3.66 -19.30
CA TYR A 168 -6.39 3.96 -19.61
C TYR A 168 -5.47 3.18 -18.66
N PRO A 169 -5.05 1.95 -19.02
CA PRO A 169 -4.27 1.09 -18.12
C PRO A 169 -2.92 1.69 -17.70
N ALA A 170 -2.33 2.54 -18.55
CA ALA A 170 -1.05 3.19 -18.25
C ALA A 170 -1.17 4.25 -17.14
N LEU A 171 -2.36 4.84 -16.97
CA LEU A 171 -2.63 5.89 -15.99
C LEU A 171 -3.46 5.38 -14.80
N ASN A 172 -4.00 4.16 -14.87
CA ASN A 172 -4.98 3.61 -13.92
C ASN A 172 -6.22 4.52 -13.75
N VAL A 173 -6.66 5.15 -14.85
CA VAL A 173 -7.83 6.04 -14.87
C VAL A 173 -8.89 5.45 -15.80
N THR A 174 -10.16 5.65 -15.42
CA THR A 174 -11.32 5.39 -16.25
C THR A 174 -12.02 6.71 -16.54
N GLU A 175 -12.15 7.05 -17.81
CA GLU A 175 -12.88 8.22 -18.28
C GLU A 175 -14.30 7.80 -18.63
N PHE A 176 -15.30 8.56 -18.17
CA PHE A 176 -16.71 8.34 -18.48
C PHE A 176 -17.16 9.44 -19.45
N ILE A 177 -17.85 9.02 -20.51
CA ILE A 177 -18.21 9.84 -21.68
C ILE A 177 -19.70 9.75 -21.90
#